data_AF-A0A3E0ICZ2-F1
#
_entry.id   AF-A0A3E0ICZ2-F1
#
_cell.length_a   1.000
_cell.length_b   1.000
_cell.length_c   1.000
_cell.angle_alpha   90.00
_cell.angle_beta   90.00
_cell.angle_gamma   90.00
#
_symmetry.space_group_name_H-M   'P 1'
#
loop_
_entity.id
_entity.type
_entity.pdbx_description
1 polymer ?
#
loop_
_entity_poly.entity_id
_entity_poly.type
_entity_poly.pdbx_seq_one_letter_code
_entity_poly.pdbx_strand_id
1 'polypeptide(L)'
;MLFLLKRILLNYLWSRIFGIKIVYWSDRKKIINKKSKKRMGIFSFIKNAGAKVFGIGKTTEEEATEKAAKLVDAVKKLELSVENLAINVDDDKATVVGEASDLATKEKVVLVVGNTEGIASVEDNMTVAEVEVIEEAAMAQFHTVVSGDSLSKIAKEFYGDAMKYPVIFEANKPMLTHPDKIYPGQVLRIPPLVD
;
A
#
# COMPACT_ATOMS: atom_id res chain seq x y z
N MET A 1 -3.83 -4.98 -47.15
CA MET A 1 -2.94 -6.16 -47.22
C MET A 1 -1.58 -5.84 -47.86
N LEU A 2 -1.51 -5.08 -48.97
CA LEU A 2 -0.22 -4.71 -49.60
C LEU A 2 0.70 -3.80 -48.75
N PHE A 3 0.17 -2.99 -47.83
CA PHE A 3 0.97 -2.12 -46.96
C PHE A 3 1.70 -2.86 -45.81
N LEU A 4 1.16 -4.00 -45.34
CA LEU A 4 1.79 -4.81 -44.29
C LEU A 4 2.98 -5.62 -44.84
N LEU A 5 2.86 -6.12 -46.08
CA LEU A 5 3.90 -6.91 -46.73
C LEU A 5 5.14 -6.08 -47.10
N LYS A 6 4.98 -4.81 -47.52
CA LYS A 6 6.12 -3.91 -47.78
C LYS A 6 6.94 -3.59 -46.53
N ARG A 7 6.30 -3.54 -45.35
CA ARG A 7 6.97 -3.18 -44.08
C ARG A 7 7.76 -4.34 -43.46
N ILE A 8 7.34 -5.59 -43.72
CA ILE A 8 8.06 -6.80 -43.28
C ILE A 8 9.32 -7.03 -44.14
N LEU A 9 9.23 -6.80 -45.45
CA LEU A 9 10.37 -6.93 -46.37
C LEU A 9 11.47 -5.88 -46.12
N LEU A 10 11.10 -4.66 -45.70
CA LEU A 10 12.08 -3.60 -45.42
C LEU A 10 12.90 -3.88 -44.15
N ASN A 11 12.28 -4.49 -43.12
CA ASN A 11 12.96 -4.87 -41.89
C ASN A 11 13.89 -6.08 -42.07
N TYR A 12 13.58 -6.99 -43.00
CA TYR A 12 14.42 -8.16 -43.28
C TYR A 12 15.71 -7.80 -44.03
N LEU A 13 15.68 -6.77 -44.88
CA LEU A 13 16.84 -6.36 -45.68
C LEU A 13 17.86 -5.56 -44.86
N TRP A 14 17.42 -4.80 -43.85
CA TRP A 14 18.29 -4.03 -42.96
C TRP A 14 19.04 -4.89 -41.93
N SER A 15 18.44 -6.00 -41.47
CA SER A 15 19.05 -6.89 -40.46
C SER A 15 20.23 -7.72 -40.99
N ARG A 16 20.47 -7.77 -42.30
CA ARG A 16 21.61 -8.47 -42.93
C ARG A 16 22.86 -7.60 -43.12
N ILE A 17 22.74 -6.28 -42.98
CA ILE A 17 23.84 -5.32 -43.20
C ILE A 17 24.50 -4.92 -41.87
N PHE A 18 23.74 -4.91 -40.78
CA PHE A 18 24.23 -4.66 -39.43
C PHE A 18 23.90 -5.90 -38.58
N GLY A 19 24.91 -6.71 -38.25
CA GLY A 19 24.75 -7.97 -37.52
C GLY A 19 24.28 -7.80 -36.07
N ILE A 20 23.05 -7.30 -35.87
CA ILE A 20 22.40 -7.13 -34.58
C ILE A 20 21.20 -8.06 -34.55
N LYS A 21 21.27 -9.05 -33.66
CA LYS A 21 20.29 -10.11 -33.47
C LYS A 21 19.02 -9.50 -32.88
N ILE A 22 18.00 -9.25 -33.71
CA ILE A 22 16.67 -8.82 -33.27
C ILE A 22 16.05 -9.97 -32.47
N VAL A 23 16.06 -9.86 -31.15
CA VAL A 23 15.37 -10.77 -30.23
C VAL A 23 13.86 -10.64 -30.48
N TYR A 24 13.26 -11.75 -30.93
CA TYR A 24 11.89 -11.82 -31.41
C TYR A 24 10.86 -11.53 -30.31
N TRP A 25 9.90 -10.69 -30.67
CA TRP A 25 8.77 -10.21 -29.88
C TRP A 25 7.63 -11.25 -29.80
N SER A 26 7.94 -12.52 -29.53
CA SER A 26 6.95 -13.62 -29.53
C SER A 26 6.68 -14.25 -28.15
N ASP A 27 7.55 -14.05 -27.17
CA ASP A 27 7.35 -14.60 -25.81
C ASP A 27 6.69 -13.64 -24.83
N ARG A 28 6.56 -12.35 -25.18
CA ARG A 28 5.86 -11.39 -24.30
C ARG A 28 4.40 -11.74 -24.08
N LYS A 29 3.72 -12.39 -25.03
CA LYS A 29 2.27 -12.69 -24.93
C LYS A 29 1.88 -13.78 -23.94
N LYS A 30 2.80 -14.69 -23.57
CA LYS A 30 2.53 -15.68 -22.51
C LYS A 30 2.84 -15.17 -21.11
N ILE A 31 3.67 -14.13 -20.99
CA ILE A 31 4.03 -13.49 -19.71
C ILE A 31 2.89 -12.54 -19.25
N ILE A 32 2.18 -11.90 -20.17
CA ILE A 32 1.01 -11.03 -19.86
C ILE A 32 -0.20 -11.77 -19.28
N ASN A 33 -0.24 -13.12 -19.35
CA ASN A 33 -1.39 -13.91 -18.93
C ASN A 33 -1.14 -14.75 -17.67
N LYS A 34 -0.07 -14.45 -16.92
CA LYS A 34 -0.03 -14.68 -15.48
C LYS A 34 -0.58 -13.40 -14.86
N LYS A 35 -1.89 -13.18 -15.07
CA LYS A 35 -2.65 -12.04 -14.55
C LYS A 35 -2.11 -11.68 -13.19
N SER A 36 -1.80 -10.39 -13.02
CA SER A 36 -1.74 -9.73 -11.73
C SER A 36 -2.77 -10.40 -10.82
N LYS A 37 -2.29 -11.23 -9.89
CA LYS A 37 -3.10 -11.57 -8.74
C LYS A 37 -3.03 -10.30 -7.91
N LYS A 38 -3.77 -9.28 -8.36
CA LYS A 38 -4.00 -8.02 -7.67
C LYS A 38 -4.62 -8.46 -6.36
N ARG A 39 -3.78 -8.63 -5.32
CA ARG A 39 -4.24 -8.97 -3.97
C ARG A 39 -4.91 -7.70 -3.49
N MET A 40 -6.19 -7.54 -3.83
CA MET A 40 -7.06 -6.58 -3.19
C MET A 40 -7.15 -7.06 -1.73
N GLY A 41 -6.46 -6.35 -0.85
CA GLY A 41 -6.42 -6.67 0.58
C GLY A 41 -7.50 -5.88 1.29
N ILE A 42 -8.43 -6.54 1.98
CA ILE A 42 -9.32 -5.85 2.90
C ILE A 42 -8.74 -5.96 4.31
N PHE A 43 -8.53 -4.82 4.94
CA PHE A 43 -7.98 -4.68 6.27
C PHE A 43 -9.06 -4.17 7.22
N SER A 44 -9.16 -4.73 8.42
CA SER A 44 -10.14 -4.33 9.43
C SER A 44 -9.51 -3.46 10.50
N PHE A 45 -10.25 -2.45 10.96
CA PHE A 45 -9.83 -1.46 11.94
C PHE A 45 -10.90 -1.24 13.01
N ILE A 46 -10.49 -0.75 14.17
CA ILE A 46 -11.42 -0.39 15.24
C ILE A 46 -11.98 1.01 14.97
N LYS A 47 -13.21 1.06 14.47
CA LYS A 47 -13.93 2.27 14.02
C LYS A 47 -13.79 3.48 14.95
N ASN A 48 -13.83 3.27 16.26
CA ASN A 48 -13.88 4.37 17.24
C ASN A 48 -12.55 4.63 17.96
N ALA A 49 -11.47 3.95 17.55
CA ALA A 49 -10.16 4.10 18.19
C ALA A 49 -9.23 5.07 17.45
N GLY A 50 -9.46 5.33 16.16
CA GLY A 50 -8.56 6.10 15.32
C GLY A 50 -8.45 7.60 15.65
N ALA A 51 -7.54 8.28 14.97
CA ALA A 51 -7.37 9.72 15.03
C ALA A 51 -8.66 10.44 14.65
N LYS A 52 -9.05 11.43 15.45
CA LYS A 52 -10.24 12.24 15.21
C LYS A 52 -10.02 13.15 14.00
N VAL A 53 -10.59 12.78 12.86
CA VAL A 53 -10.53 13.59 11.64
C VAL A 53 -11.91 14.18 11.29
N PHE A 54 -12.98 13.72 11.95
CA PHE A 54 -14.39 14.06 11.64
C PHE A 54 -15.21 14.44 12.88
N GLY A 55 -16.28 15.21 12.67
CA GLY A 55 -17.37 15.38 13.64
C GLY A 55 -18.36 14.21 13.52
N ILE A 56 -18.94 13.75 14.63
CA ILE A 56 -19.76 12.53 14.69
C ILE A 56 -21.11 12.75 13.98
N GLY A 57 -21.45 11.94 12.95
CA GLY A 57 -22.73 11.98 12.23
C GLY A 57 -22.86 10.89 11.16
N LYS A 58 -24.10 10.60 10.70
CA LYS A 58 -24.39 9.70 9.56
C LYS A 58 -23.87 10.34 8.27
N THR A 59 -23.04 9.63 7.51
CA THR A 59 -22.46 10.14 6.26
C THR A 59 -23.50 10.29 5.16
N THR A 60 -23.85 11.53 4.84
CA THR A 60 -24.42 11.87 3.54
C THR A 60 -23.35 11.70 2.45
N GLU A 61 -23.74 11.71 1.17
CA GLU A 61 -22.78 11.71 0.05
C GLU A 61 -21.76 12.87 0.18
N GLU A 62 -22.21 14.04 0.64
CA GLU A 62 -21.35 15.20 0.89
C GLU A 62 -20.32 14.91 2.01
N GLU A 63 -20.75 14.35 3.14
CA GLU A 63 -19.84 13.99 4.23
C GLU A 63 -18.83 12.90 3.83
N ALA A 64 -19.25 11.93 3.00
CA ALA A 64 -18.36 10.90 2.47
C ALA A 64 -17.26 11.50 1.58
N THR A 65 -17.59 12.47 0.73
CA THR A 65 -16.61 13.17 -0.12
C THR A 65 -15.64 14.04 0.70
N GLU A 66 -16.14 14.75 1.72
CA GLU A 66 -15.28 15.52 2.64
C GLU A 66 -14.33 14.58 3.39
N LYS A 67 -14.85 13.42 3.82
CA LYS A 67 -14.08 12.40 4.53
C LYS A 67 -12.97 11.81 3.68
N ALA A 68 -13.28 11.47 2.43
CA ALA A 68 -12.27 11.06 1.45
C ALA A 68 -11.19 12.12 1.23
N ALA A 69 -11.56 13.39 1.09
CA ALA A 69 -10.61 14.49 0.88
C ALA A 69 -9.64 14.65 2.07
N LYS A 70 -10.14 14.63 3.31
CA LYS A 70 -9.29 14.73 4.51
C LYS A 70 -8.33 13.54 4.65
N LEU A 71 -8.75 12.34 4.25
CA LEU A 71 -7.88 11.17 4.24
C LEU A 71 -6.75 11.32 3.22
N VAL A 72 -7.05 11.85 2.03
CA VAL A 72 -6.04 12.18 1.02
C VAL A 72 -5.06 13.23 1.57
N ASP A 73 -5.55 14.26 2.24
CA ASP A 73 -4.71 15.29 2.86
C ASP A 73 -3.83 14.73 3.98
N ALA A 74 -4.37 13.82 4.81
CA ALA A 74 -3.61 13.15 5.86
C ALA A 74 -2.44 12.33 5.29
N VAL A 75 -2.66 11.57 4.21
CA VAL A 75 -1.61 10.81 3.52
C VAL A 75 -0.56 11.76 2.93
N LYS A 76 -0.98 12.82 2.25
CA LYS A 76 -0.07 13.81 1.64
C LYS A 76 0.76 14.57 2.68
N LYS A 77 0.17 14.93 3.82
CA LYS A 77 0.84 15.62 4.92
C LYS A 77 1.97 14.80 5.54
N LEU A 78 1.90 13.48 5.44
CA LEU A 78 2.95 12.56 5.89
C LEU A 78 4.02 12.30 4.81
N GLU A 79 3.92 12.99 3.66
CA GLU A 79 4.88 12.92 2.55
C GLU A 79 5.06 11.49 2.01
N LEU A 80 4.00 10.68 2.07
CA LEU A 80 3.99 9.33 1.51
C LEU A 80 3.87 9.39 -0.02
N SER A 81 4.85 8.83 -0.73
CA SER A 81 4.95 8.94 -2.19
C SER A 81 4.00 7.96 -2.89
N VAL A 82 2.85 8.48 -3.32
CA VAL A 82 1.82 7.74 -4.06
C VAL A 82 1.36 8.54 -5.25
N GLU A 83 1.61 8.02 -6.45
CA GLU A 83 1.09 8.60 -7.69
C GLU A 83 -0.39 8.24 -7.86
N ASN A 84 -1.17 9.18 -8.40
CA ASN A 84 -2.60 9.00 -8.67
C ASN A 84 -3.41 8.53 -7.44
N LEU A 85 -3.00 8.96 -6.24
CA LEU A 85 -3.71 8.64 -5.01
C LEU A 85 -5.15 9.14 -5.07
N ALA A 86 -6.10 8.22 -4.92
CA ALA A 86 -7.49 8.53 -4.65
C ALA A 86 -8.04 7.62 -3.56
N ILE A 87 -8.87 8.20 -2.70
CA ILE A 87 -9.56 7.50 -1.62
C ILE A 87 -11.05 7.75 -1.82
N ASN A 88 -11.85 6.69 -1.78
CA ASN A 88 -13.30 6.80 -1.71
C ASN A 88 -13.77 6.25 -0.36
N VAL A 89 -14.83 6.82 0.19
CA VAL A 89 -15.43 6.34 1.44
C VAL A 89 -16.89 6.03 1.21
N ASP A 90 -17.26 4.80 1.58
CA ASP A 90 -18.62 4.28 1.55
C ASP A 90 -18.94 3.86 2.98
N ASP A 91 -19.75 4.67 3.67
CA ASP A 91 -19.98 4.61 5.12
C ASP A 91 -18.68 4.63 5.95
N ASP A 92 -18.25 3.46 6.44
CA ASP A 92 -17.05 3.26 7.23
C ASP A 92 -15.98 2.41 6.52
N LYS A 93 -16.19 2.10 5.24
CA LYS A 93 -15.20 1.46 4.38
C LYS A 93 -14.49 2.50 3.52
N ALA A 94 -13.17 2.57 3.62
CA ALA A 94 -12.34 3.34 2.70
C ALA A 94 -11.78 2.43 1.59
N THR A 95 -11.86 2.86 0.34
CA THR A 95 -11.18 2.21 -0.80
C THR A 95 -10.03 3.09 -1.25
N VAL A 96 -8.81 2.54 -1.29
CA VAL A 96 -7.61 3.29 -1.64
C VAL A 96 -7.06 2.79 -2.97
N VAL A 97 -6.82 3.71 -3.90
CA VAL A 97 -6.18 3.45 -5.19
C VAL A 97 -5.01 4.40 -5.40
N GLY A 98 -4.05 3.97 -6.22
CA GLY A 98 -2.84 4.73 -6.51
C GLY A 98 -1.67 3.78 -6.74
N GLU A 99 -0.51 4.37 -7.04
CA GLU A 99 0.73 3.66 -7.26
C GLU A 99 1.76 4.15 -6.24
N ALA A 100 2.07 3.32 -5.25
CA ALA A 100 3.04 3.63 -4.21
C ALA A 100 4.47 3.38 -4.72
N SER A 101 5.43 4.18 -4.24
CA SER A 101 6.86 4.02 -4.55
C SER A 101 7.41 2.65 -4.15
N ASP A 102 6.94 2.13 -3.02
CA ASP A 102 7.42 0.90 -2.42
C ASP A 102 6.33 0.26 -1.55
N LEU A 103 6.58 -0.99 -1.13
CA LEU A 103 5.64 -1.76 -0.31
C LEU A 103 5.39 -1.11 1.07
N ALA A 104 6.41 -0.55 1.70
CA ALA A 104 6.26 0.06 3.01
C ALA A 104 5.38 1.31 2.92
N THR A 105 5.53 2.11 1.88
CA THR A 105 4.67 3.28 1.60
C THR A 105 3.23 2.84 1.39
N LYS A 106 3.01 1.80 0.59
CA LYS A 106 1.68 1.21 0.39
C LYS A 106 1.02 0.77 1.71
N GLU A 107 1.74 0.01 2.52
CA GLU A 107 1.26 -0.47 3.83
C GLU A 107 0.99 0.69 4.80
N LYS A 108 1.86 1.71 4.82
CA LYS A 108 1.67 2.92 5.64
C LYS A 108 0.42 3.68 5.26
N VAL A 109 0.10 3.80 3.96
CA VAL A 109 -1.13 4.47 3.51
C VAL A 109 -2.35 3.75 4.06
N VAL A 110 -2.38 2.40 4.00
CA VAL A 110 -3.47 1.60 4.58
C VAL A 110 -3.64 1.88 6.07
N LEU A 111 -2.53 1.95 6.81
CA LEU A 111 -2.56 2.24 8.25
C LEU A 111 -3.01 3.66 8.57
N VAL A 112 -2.57 4.66 7.80
CA VAL A 112 -3.01 6.07 7.99
C VAL A 112 -4.51 6.18 7.79
N VAL A 113 -5.02 5.57 6.72
CA VAL A 113 -6.45 5.61 6.40
C VAL A 113 -7.26 4.84 7.46
N GLY A 114 -6.83 3.65 7.83
CA GLY A 114 -7.57 2.81 8.76
C GLY A 114 -7.48 3.25 10.22
N ASN A 115 -6.39 3.87 10.64
CA ASN A 115 -6.25 4.49 11.97
C ASN A 115 -6.97 5.83 12.08
N THR A 116 -7.97 6.08 11.24
CA THR A 116 -8.81 7.28 11.30
C THR A 116 -10.16 6.94 11.93
N GLU A 117 -10.64 7.76 12.86
CA GLU A 117 -11.95 7.60 13.49
C GLU A 117 -13.06 7.53 12.42
N GLY A 118 -13.97 6.57 12.57
CA GLY A 118 -15.05 6.31 11.64
C GLY A 118 -14.67 5.42 10.45
N ILE A 119 -13.44 4.91 10.37
CA ILE A 119 -13.04 3.88 9.38
C ILE A 119 -12.99 2.51 10.07
N ALA A 120 -13.85 1.59 9.61
CA ALA A 120 -13.90 0.21 10.09
C ALA A 120 -13.14 -0.76 9.18
N SER A 121 -12.99 -0.41 7.90
CA SER A 121 -12.22 -1.23 6.96
C SER A 121 -11.55 -0.39 5.87
N VAL A 122 -10.41 -0.88 5.39
CA VAL A 122 -9.68 -0.33 4.26
C VAL A 122 -9.51 -1.40 3.20
N GLU A 123 -10.06 -1.14 2.02
CA GLU A 123 -9.85 -1.92 0.82
C GLU A 123 -8.68 -1.34 0.04
N ASP A 124 -7.57 -2.06 0.02
CA ASP A 124 -6.35 -1.70 -0.68
C ASP A 124 -6.38 -2.18 -2.13
N ASN A 125 -6.51 -1.23 -3.05
CA ASN A 125 -6.47 -1.42 -4.49
C ASN A 125 -5.24 -0.76 -5.14
N MET A 126 -4.23 -0.38 -4.34
CA MET A 126 -3.00 0.23 -4.79
C MET A 126 -2.03 -0.76 -5.45
N THR A 127 -1.20 -0.25 -6.35
CA THR A 127 -0.04 -0.95 -6.95
C THR A 127 1.27 -0.42 -6.37
N VAL A 128 2.37 -1.11 -6.68
CA VAL A 128 3.74 -0.68 -6.33
C VAL A 128 4.54 -0.60 -7.62
N ALA A 129 5.23 0.52 -7.86
CA ALA A 129 5.80 0.87 -9.17
C ALA A 129 6.83 -0.13 -9.72
N GLU A 130 7.66 -0.72 -8.86
CA GLU A 130 8.81 -1.53 -9.28
C GLU A 130 8.76 -3.00 -8.81
N VAL A 131 7.61 -3.48 -8.35
CA VAL A 131 7.51 -4.84 -7.79
C VAL A 131 6.52 -5.70 -8.56
N GLU A 132 7.03 -6.56 -9.46
CA GLU A 132 6.21 -7.57 -10.14
C GLU A 132 5.80 -8.71 -9.18
N VAL A 133 6.63 -9.01 -8.16
CA VAL A 133 6.38 -10.06 -7.16
C VAL A 133 6.83 -9.59 -5.77
N ILE A 134 5.87 -9.48 -4.85
CA ILE A 134 6.16 -9.27 -3.43
C ILE A 134 6.25 -10.63 -2.75
N GLU A 135 7.40 -10.94 -2.16
CA GLU A 135 7.52 -12.12 -1.30
C GLU A 135 6.73 -11.93 -0.02
N GLU A 136 5.95 -12.94 0.37
CA GLU A 136 5.10 -12.87 1.57
C GLU A 136 5.91 -12.65 2.85
N ALA A 137 7.12 -13.21 2.93
CA ALA A 137 8.04 -13.00 4.04
C ALA A 137 8.55 -11.54 4.14
N ALA A 138 8.45 -10.76 3.06
CA ALA A 138 8.84 -9.35 3.06
C ALA A 138 7.70 -8.41 3.51
N MET A 139 6.47 -8.92 3.62
CA MET A 139 5.31 -8.11 4.03
C MET A 139 5.31 -7.87 5.53
N ALA A 140 4.88 -6.67 5.92
CA ALA A 140 4.66 -6.38 7.33
C ALA A 140 3.40 -7.08 7.84
N GLN A 141 3.44 -7.52 9.09
CA GLN A 141 2.25 -7.88 9.84
C GLN A 141 1.62 -6.62 10.45
N PHE A 142 0.30 -6.62 10.60
CA PHE A 142 -0.42 -5.51 11.24
C PHE A 142 -0.93 -5.95 12.62
N HIS A 143 -0.52 -5.22 13.65
CA HIS A 143 -0.92 -5.49 15.03
C HIS A 143 -1.90 -4.43 15.52
N THR A 144 -3.06 -4.83 16.03
CA THR A 144 -3.99 -3.91 16.70
C THR A 144 -3.62 -3.81 18.17
N VAL A 145 -3.19 -2.63 18.61
CA VAL A 145 -2.80 -2.33 19.98
C VAL A 145 -3.98 -2.60 20.92
N VAL A 146 -3.75 -3.35 21.99
CA VAL A 146 -4.75 -3.56 23.04
C VAL A 146 -4.35 -2.85 24.34
N SER A 147 -5.27 -2.79 25.30
CA SER A 147 -4.99 -2.15 26.59
C SER A 147 -3.84 -2.86 27.32
N GLY A 148 -2.82 -2.09 27.72
CA GLY A 148 -1.62 -2.59 28.38
C GLY A 148 -0.46 -2.94 27.45
N ASP A 149 -0.62 -2.79 26.14
CA ASP A 149 0.48 -2.93 25.18
C ASP A 149 1.53 -1.82 25.32
N SER A 150 2.77 -2.19 25.03
CA SER A 150 3.88 -1.27 24.76
C SER A 150 4.65 -1.79 23.55
N LEU A 151 5.40 -0.92 22.87
CA LEU A 151 6.18 -1.36 21.70
C LEU A 151 7.16 -2.50 22.05
N SER A 152 7.73 -2.49 23.27
CA SER A 152 8.61 -3.56 23.74
C SER A 152 7.87 -4.88 23.95
N LYS A 153 6.62 -4.85 24.46
CA LYS A 153 5.80 -6.06 24.58
C LYS A 153 5.46 -6.64 23.21
N ILE A 154 5.04 -5.77 22.29
CA ILE A 154 4.73 -6.15 20.91
C ILE A 154 6.00 -6.71 20.24
N ALA A 155 7.15 -6.04 20.36
CA ALA A 155 8.41 -6.54 19.79
C ALA A 155 8.80 -7.91 20.36
N LYS A 156 8.59 -8.15 21.65
CA LYS A 156 8.83 -9.46 22.26
C LYS A 156 7.91 -10.54 21.68
N GLU A 157 6.65 -10.20 21.42
CA GLU A 157 5.68 -11.14 20.83
C GLU A 157 6.03 -11.49 19.39
N PHE A 158 6.32 -10.50 18.54
CA PHE A 158 6.55 -10.70 17.11
C PHE A 158 7.98 -11.12 16.76
N TYR A 159 8.97 -10.66 17.52
CA TYR A 159 10.39 -10.89 17.22
C TYR A 159 11.10 -11.74 18.27
N GLY A 160 10.44 -12.10 19.38
CA GLY A 160 11.08 -12.76 20.52
C GLY A 160 11.98 -11.86 21.36
N ASP A 161 12.17 -10.59 20.97
CA ASP A 161 13.08 -9.65 21.64
C ASP A 161 12.43 -8.28 21.85
N ALA A 162 12.24 -7.90 23.11
CA ALA A 162 11.69 -6.63 23.52
C ALA A 162 12.55 -5.42 23.10
N MET A 163 13.86 -5.63 22.91
CA MET A 163 14.80 -4.59 22.48
C MET A 163 14.67 -4.25 21.00
N LYS A 164 13.88 -5.02 20.23
CA LYS A 164 13.57 -4.73 18.82
C LYS A 164 12.41 -3.74 18.65
N TYR A 165 11.88 -3.18 19.73
CA TYR A 165 10.87 -2.12 19.68
C TYR A 165 11.23 -0.92 18.78
N PRO A 166 12.51 -0.49 18.63
CA PRO A 166 12.86 0.61 17.75
C PRO A 166 12.53 0.29 16.28
N VAL A 167 12.59 -0.98 15.88
CA VAL A 167 12.22 -1.40 14.52
C VAL A 167 10.74 -1.12 14.25
N ILE A 168 9.86 -1.41 15.21
CA ILE A 168 8.43 -1.09 15.10
C ILE A 168 8.25 0.42 15.08
N PHE A 169 8.95 1.16 15.95
CA PHE A 169 8.84 2.62 16.01
C PHE A 169 9.21 3.27 14.67
N GLU A 170 10.37 2.94 14.11
CA GLU A 170 10.81 3.49 12.81
C GLU A 170 9.89 3.08 11.66
N ALA A 171 9.38 1.84 11.67
CA ALA A 171 8.44 1.36 10.66
C ALA A 171 7.11 2.13 10.66
N ASN A 172 6.73 2.74 11.78
CA ASN A 172 5.52 3.53 11.93
C ASN A 172 5.78 5.04 11.92
N LYS A 173 6.98 5.51 11.54
CA LYS A 173 7.16 6.95 11.25
C LYS A 173 6.65 7.30 9.85
N PRO A 174 6.13 8.54 9.64
CA PRO A 174 6.02 9.63 10.62
C PRO A 174 4.72 9.64 11.45
N MET A 175 3.82 8.67 11.28
CA MET A 175 2.54 8.62 12.01
C MET A 175 2.69 8.41 13.53
N LEU A 176 3.73 7.70 13.96
CA LEU A 176 4.10 7.54 15.36
C LEU A 176 5.28 8.45 15.71
N THR A 177 5.04 9.46 16.55
CA THR A 177 6.03 10.49 16.89
C THR A 177 6.88 10.16 18.12
N HIS A 178 6.40 9.24 18.96
CA HIS A 178 7.10 8.81 20.16
C HIS A 178 6.80 7.32 20.44
N PRO A 179 7.76 6.52 20.93
CA PRO A 179 7.56 5.09 21.20
C PRO A 179 6.36 4.79 22.11
N ASP A 180 6.15 5.62 23.13
CA ASP A 180 5.07 5.42 24.11
C ASP A 180 3.73 6.04 23.70
N LYS A 181 3.65 6.71 22.55
CA LYS A 181 2.42 7.37 22.06
C LYS A 181 1.58 6.42 21.19
N ILE A 182 1.33 5.22 21.71
CA ILE A 182 0.38 4.28 21.12
C ILE A 182 -0.91 4.25 21.94
N TYR A 183 -2.04 3.94 21.32
CA TYR A 183 -3.34 3.88 21.98
C TYR A 183 -4.10 2.60 21.65
N PRO A 184 -4.97 2.11 22.54
CA PRO A 184 -5.80 0.94 22.25
C PRO A 184 -6.65 1.12 20.99
N GLY A 185 -6.56 0.16 20.09
CA GLY A 185 -7.20 0.11 18.78
C GLY A 185 -6.44 0.77 17.64
N GLN A 186 -5.26 1.37 17.92
CA GLN A 186 -4.31 1.74 16.87
C GLN A 186 -3.76 0.47 16.19
N VAL A 187 -3.71 0.44 14.87
CA VAL A 187 -3.03 -0.62 14.12
C VAL A 187 -1.62 -0.18 13.76
N LEU A 188 -0.63 -1.01 14.07
CA LEU A 188 0.78 -0.75 13.84
C LEU A 188 1.37 -1.69 12.78
N ARG A 189 2.28 -1.15 11.99
CA ARG A 189 3.14 -1.89 11.06
C ARG A 189 4.23 -2.65 11.83
N ILE A 190 4.30 -3.95 11.66
CA ILE A 190 5.34 -4.82 12.22
C ILE A 190 6.12 -5.45 11.06
N PRO A 191 7.23 -4.83 10.59
CA PRO A 191 8.01 -5.38 9.49
C PRO A 191 8.72 -6.69 9.87
N PRO A 192 9.08 -7.54 8.90
CA PRO A 192 10.04 -8.61 9.17
C PRO A 192 11.39 -8.02 9.61
N LEU A 193 12.14 -8.77 10.42
CA LEU A 193 13.54 -8.44 10.66
C LEU A 193 14.33 -8.79 9.40
N VAL A 194 15.05 -7.81 8.86
CA VAL A 194 16.10 -8.04 7.88
C VAL A 194 17.39 -8.30 8.65
N ASP A 195 17.99 -9.46 8.40
CA ASP A 195 19.30 -9.87 8.95
C ASP A 195 20.46 -9.10 8.30
#